data_AF-A0A1M6HMC3-F1
#
_entry.id   AF-A0A1M6HMC3-F1
#
_cell.length_a   1.000
_cell.length_b   1.000
_cell.length_c   1.000
_cell.angle_alpha   90.00
_cell.angle_beta   90.00
_cell.angle_gamma   90.00
#
_symmetry.space_group_name_H-M   'P 1'
#
loop_
_entity.id
_entity.type
_entity.pdbx_description
1 polymer ?
#
loop_
_entity_poly.entity_id
_entity_poly.type
_entity_poly.pdbx_seq_one_letter_code
_entity_poly.pdbx_strand_id
1 'polypeptide(L)' 'MQKVDFYCKKCKKYMSISYIPIGDKEHLVLPGVIMKCHTNKCKRVVTLKNCSEERIIVRTEKNGKCYL' A
#
# COMPACT_ATOMS: atom_id res chain seq x y z
N MET A 1 11.09 -1.59 12.30
CA MET A 1 10.23 -0.88 11.33
C MET A 1 8.84 -1.49 11.37
N GLN A 2 7.78 -0.69 11.29
CA GLN A 2 6.41 -1.18 11.41
C GLN A 2 5.93 -1.76 10.06
N LYS A 3 5.27 -2.91 10.11
CA LYS A 3 4.58 -3.51 8.96
C LYS A 3 3.54 -2.52 8.41
N VAL A 4 3.50 -2.36 7.09
CA VAL A 4 2.52 -1.55 6.38
C VAL A 4 1.43 -2.47 5.83
N ASP A 5 0.18 -2.24 6.23
CA ASP A 5 -0.98 -2.93 5.69
C ASP A 5 -1.73 -2.00 4.71
N PHE A 6 -2.00 -2.49 3.51
CA PHE A 6 -2.69 -1.68 2.50
C PHE A 6 -4.20 -1.79 2.62
N TYR A 7 -4.87 -0.65 2.58
CA TYR A 7 -6.32 -0.52 2.65
C TYR A 7 -6.84 0.26 1.43
N CYS A 8 -8.04 -0.08 1.00
CA CYS A 8 -8.71 0.64 -0.07
C CYS A 8 -9.15 2.02 0.44
N LYS A 9 -8.72 3.11 -0.21
CA LYS A 9 -9.13 4.48 0.17
C LYS A 9 -10.63 4.71 0.06
N LYS A 10 -11.32 3.99 -0.84
CA LYS A 10 -12.78 4.12 -1.06
C LYS A 10 -13.61 3.39 -0.01
N CYS A 11 -13.35 2.10 0.25
CA CYS A 11 -14.18 1.30 1.17
C CYS A 11 -13.53 1.01 2.51
N LYS A 12 -12.31 1.49 2.75
CA LYS A 12 -11.54 1.35 4.00
C LYS A 12 -11.34 -0.11 4.45
N LYS A 13 -11.50 -1.07 3.54
CA LYS A 13 -11.23 -2.49 3.78
C LYS A 13 -9.78 -2.80 3.41
N TYR A 14 -9.20 -3.74 4.15
CA TYR A 14 -7.87 -4.29 3.90
C TYR A 14 -7.77 -4.80 2.46
N MET A 15 -6.62 -4.79 1.82
CA MET A 15 -6.44 -5.26 0.44
C MET A 15 -5.72 -6.62 0.36
N SER A 16 -5.55 -7.31 1.49
CA SER A 16 -4.86 -8.60 1.56
C SER A 16 -3.39 -8.56 1.15
N ILE A 17 -2.78 -7.38 1.26
CA ILE A 17 -1.37 -7.16 0.95
C ILE A 17 -0.76 -6.34 2.07
N SER A 18 0.43 -6.77 2.47
CA SER A 18 1.27 -6.12 3.46
C SER A 18 2.67 -5.93 2.90
N TYR A 19 3.37 -4.93 3.42
CA TYR A 19 4.75 -4.64 3.08
C TYR A 19 5.58 -4.46 4.35
N ILE A 20 6.77 -5.03 4.38
CA ILE A 20 7.73 -4.87 5.46
C ILE A 20 8.85 -3.96 4.92
N PRO A 21 8.96 -2.72 5.41
CA PRO A 21 10.03 -1.82 5.02
C PRO A 21 11.41 -2.41 5.35
N ILE A 22 12.38 -2.23 4.45
CA ILE A 22 13.75 -2.74 4.58
C ILE A 22 14.76 -1.66 5.01
N GLY A 23 14.37 -0.38 5.00
CA GLY A 23 15.17 0.73 5.49
C GLY A 23 15.83 1.57 4.41
N ASP A 24 15.62 1.25 3.13
CA ASP A 24 16.12 2.02 2.00
C ASP A 24 15.01 2.91 1.44
N LYS A 25 15.13 4.22 1.66
CA LYS A 25 14.12 5.22 1.31
C LYS A 25 13.91 5.36 -0.20
N GLU A 26 14.97 5.21 -1.00
CA GLU A 26 14.93 5.44 -2.44
C GLU A 26 14.55 4.18 -3.22
N HIS A 27 14.63 3.02 -2.57
CA HIS A 27 14.25 1.75 -3.16
C HIS A 27 12.83 1.78 -3.72
N LEU A 28 12.70 1.41 -4.99
CA LEU A 28 11.40 1.26 -5.64
C LEU A 28 10.72 0.00 -5.12
N VAL A 29 9.58 0.19 -4.48
CA VAL A 29 8.78 -0.85 -3.85
C VAL A 29 7.53 -1.13 -4.67
N LEU A 30 7.24 -2.42 -4.83
CA LEU A 30 6.07 -2.92 -5.57
C LEU A 30 5.98 -2.40 -7.03
N PRO A 31 7.08 -2.33 -7.81
CA PRO A 31 7.03 -1.84 -9.18
C PRO A 31 6.18 -2.77 -10.05
N GLY A 32 5.25 -2.19 -10.81
CA GLY A 32 4.38 -2.94 -11.71
C GLY A 32 3.27 -3.74 -11.02
N VAL A 33 3.13 -3.61 -9.69
CA VAL A 33 2.07 -4.31 -8.96
C VAL A 33 0.73 -3.61 -9.17
N ILE A 34 -0.28 -4.42 -9.51
CA ILE A 34 -1.67 -4.01 -9.63
C ILE A 34 -2.45 -4.64 -8.48
N MET A 35 -3.05 -3.80 -7.63
CA MET A 35 -3.85 -4.23 -6.49
C MET A 35 -5.32 -3.94 -6.74
N LYS A 36 -6.14 -4.98 -6.73
CA LYS A 36 -7.60 -4.87 -6.77
C LYS A 36 -8.15 -4.99 -5.35
N CYS A 37 -9.12 -4.15 -5.01
CA CYS A 37 -9.81 -4.28 -3.74
C CYS A 37 -10.64 -5.58 -3.71
N HIS A 38 -10.41 -6.42 -2.69
CA HIS A 38 -10.95 -7.79 -2.59
C HIS A 38 -12.46 -7.86 -2.31
N THR A 39 -13.09 -6.74 -1.92
CA THR A 39 -14.49 -6.75 -1.45
C THR A 39 -15.53 -7.05 -2.54
N ASN A 40 -15.12 -7.15 -3.81
CA ASN A 40 -15.94 -7.32 -5.03
C ASN A 40 -17.02 -6.24 -5.30
N LYS A 41 -17.44 -5.49 -4.27
CA LYS A 41 -18.31 -4.31 -4.34
C LYS A 41 -17.52 -3.07 -4.75
N CYS A 42 -16.39 -2.84 -4.08
CA CYS A 42 -15.48 -1.76 -4.41
C CYS A 42 -14.45 -2.29 -5.41
N LYS A 43 -14.81 -2.35 -6.70
CA LYS A 43 -13.94 -2.83 -7.80
C LYS A 43 -12.75 -1.89 -8.10
N ARG A 44 -12.28 -1.12 -7.12
CA ARG A 44 -11.16 -0.19 -7.25
C ARG A 44 -9.88 -0.97 -7.53
N VAL A 45 -9.11 -0.48 -8.48
CA VAL A 45 -7.78 -0.98 -8.85
C VAL A 45 -6.78 0.14 -8.62
N VAL A 46 -5.64 -0.19 -8.03
CA VAL A 46 -4.51 0.71 -7.82
C VAL A 46 -3.29 0.11 -8.50
N THR A 47 -2.55 0.93 -9.24
CA THR A 47 -1.28 0.52 -9.86
C THR A 47 -0.14 1.30 -9.22
N LEU A 48 0.85 0.59 -8.70
CA LEU A 48 2.08 1.18 -8.16
C LEU A 48 3.17 1.06 -9.23
N LYS A 49 3.44 2.17 -9.95
CA LYS A 49 4.49 2.22 -10.99
C LYS A 49 5.84 2.66 -10.41
N ASN A 50 5.88 3.85 -9.81
CA ASN A 50 7.11 4.46 -9.27
C ASN A 50 6.86 4.86 -7.80
N CYS A 51 6.74 3.86 -6.92
CA CYS A 51 6.55 4.09 -5.49
C CYS A 51 7.87 3.80 -4.78
N SER A 52 8.45 4.78 -4.08
CA SER A 52 9.60 4.56 -3.20
C SER A 52 9.14 4.14 -1.80
N GLU A 53 10.01 3.51 -1.02
CA GLU A 53 9.72 3.12 0.36
C GLU A 53 9.31 4.34 1.19
N GLU A 54 10.00 5.47 1.03
CA GLU A 54 9.66 6.73 1.69
C GLU A 54 8.23 7.18 1.36
N ARG A 55 7.80 7.05 0.09
CA ARG A 55 6.44 7.40 -0.31
C ARG A 55 5.39 6.54 0.38
N ILE A 56 5.68 5.25 0.62
CA ILE A 56 4.79 4.36 1.36
C ILE A 56 4.75 4.78 2.83
N ILE A 57 5.90 5.03 3.44
CA ILE A 57 6.01 5.44 4.85
C ILE A 57 5.25 6.74 5.10
N VAL A 58 5.42 7.76 4.26
CA VAL A 58 4.72 9.06 4.38
C VAL A 58 3.20 8.92 4.27
N ARG A 59 2.72 7.95 3.49
CA ARG A 59 1.28 7.67 3.34
C ARG A 59 0.71 6.75 4.41
N THR A 60 1.58 6.13 5.22
CA THR A 60 1.18 5.19 6.25
C THR A 60 0.82 5.98 7.52
N GLU A 61 -0.37 5.74 8.04
CA GLU A 61 -0.79 6.28 9.33
C GLU A 61 -0.01 5.65 10.48
N LYS A 62 -0.02 6.28 11.66
CA LYS A 62 0.65 5.77 12.88
C LYS A 62 0.24 4.35 13.30
N ASN A 63 -0.89 3.86 12.81
CA ASN A 63 -1.42 2.52 13.06
C ASN A 63 -0.93 1.47 12.04
N GLY A 64 -0.01 1.82 11.14
CA GLY A 64 0.51 0.93 10.11
C GLY A 64 -0.37 0.78 8.87
N LYS A 65 -1.45 1.58 8.74
CA LYS A 65 -2.37 1.50 7.59
C LYS A 65 -1.99 2.48 6.50
N CYS A 66 -1.86 2.00 5.27
CA CYS A 66 -1.67 2.83 4.08
C CYS A 66 -2.91 2.76 3.19
N TYR A 67 -3.58 3.90 2.98
CA TYR A 67 -4.81 3.97 2.17
C TYR A 67 -4.51 4.38 0.72
N LEU A 68 -4.76 3.45 -0.22
CA LEU A 68 -4.49 3.62 -1.64
C LEU A 68 -5.74 3.78 -2.51
#